data_AF-A0A7X8ZWH1-F1
#
_entry.id   AF-A0A7X8ZWH1-F1
#
_cell.length_a   1.000
_cell.length_b   1.000
_cell.length_c   1.000
_cell.angle_alpha   90.00
_cell.angle_beta   90.00
_cell.angle_gamma   90.00
#
_symmetry.space_group_name_H-M   'P 1'
#
loop_
_entity.id
_entity.type
_entity.pdbx_description
1 polymer ?
#
loop_
_entity_poly.entity_id
_entity_poly.type
_entity_poly.pdbx_seq_one_letter_code
_entity_poly.pdbx_strand_id
1 'polypeptide(L)' 'NRFTYDKYGEYGLNYLCEGFYQFFNHVAPYMDFMKKELLAKRPPANVMNWID' A
#
# COMPACT_ATOMS: atom_id res chain seq x y z
N ASN A 1 -13.77 0.57 -18.47
CA ASN A 1 -12.34 0.93 -18.44
C ASN A 1 -11.64 0.37 -17.20
N ARG A 2 -11.25 -0.91 -17.23
CA ARG A 2 -10.41 -1.53 -16.18
C ARG A 2 -8.91 -1.40 -16.48
N PHE A 3 -8.59 -1.33 -17.77
CA PHE A 3 -7.22 -1.25 -18.26
C PHE A 3 -7.02 0.05 -19.06
N THR A 4 -5.80 0.55 -19.05
CA THR A 4 -5.34 1.74 -19.78
C THR A 4 -4.07 1.42 -20.56
N TYR A 5 -3.73 2.29 -21.50
CA TYR A 5 -2.39 2.33 -22.08
C TYR A 5 -1.43 2.98 -21.10
N ASP A 6 -0.20 2.49 -21.06
CA ASP A 6 0.88 3.09 -20.31
C ASP A 6 1.54 4.25 -21.07
N LYS A 7 2.59 4.83 -20.47
CA LYS A 7 3.35 5.95 -21.05
C LYS A 7 4.13 5.59 -22.33
N TYR A 8 4.28 4.30 -22.63
CA TYR A 8 4.93 3.80 -23.84
C TYR A 8 3.91 3.37 -24.91
N GLY A 9 2.61 3.45 -24.62
CA GLY A 9 1.54 3.03 -25.51
C GLY A 9 1.23 1.54 -25.43
N GLU A 10 1.69 0.83 -24.40
CA GLU A 10 1.36 -0.58 -24.17
C GLU A 10 0.03 -0.71 -23.41
N TYR A 11 -0.87 -1.58 -23.90
CA TYR A 11 -2.17 -1.81 -23.27
C TYR A 11 -2.09 -2.89 -22.18
N GLY A 12 -2.86 -2.71 -21.11
CA GLY A 12 -3.07 -3.75 -20.09
C GLY A 12 -2.77 -3.31 -18.66
N LEU A 13 -2.28 -2.08 -18.46
CA LEU A 13 -2.08 -1.53 -17.13
C LEU A 13 -3.43 -1.29 -16.45
N ASN A 14 -3.53 -1.59 -15.15
CA ASN A 14 -4.71 -1.24 -14.38
C ASN A 14 -4.87 0.29 -14.35
N TYR A 15 -6.06 0.81 -14.68
CA TYR A 15 -6.34 2.26 -14.67
C TYR A 15 -6.07 2.92 -13.31
N LEU A 16 -6.19 2.16 -12.21
CA LEU A 16 -5.92 2.63 -10.85
C LEU A 16 -4.44 2.59 -10.46
N CYS A 17 -3.53 2.19 -11.36
CA CYS A 17 -2.11 2.03 -11.03
C CYS A 17 -1.52 3.30 -10.39
N GLU A 18 -1.86 4.49 -10.91
CA GLU A 18 -1.40 5.75 -10.35
C GLU A 18 -1.92 5.99 -8.93
N GLY A 19 -3.20 5.70 -8.69
CA GLY A 19 -3.81 5.78 -7.37
C GLY A 19 -3.19 4.79 -6.37
N PHE A 20 -2.78 3.62 -6.83
CA PHE A 20 -2.09 2.65 -5.98
C PHE A 20 -0.73 3.15 -5.49
N TYR A 21 0.04 3.91 -6.29
CA TYR A 21 1.28 4.52 -5.80
C TYR A 21 1.02 5.45 -4.62
N GLN A 22 0.02 6.34 -4.74
CA GLN A 22 -0.34 7.25 -3.66
C GLN A 22 -0.83 6.51 -2.42
N PHE A 23 -1.73 5.53 -2.60
CA PHE A 23 -2.24 4.71 -1.52
C PHE A 23 -1.13 3.96 -0.79
N PHE A 24 -0.28 3.23 -1.51
CA PHE A 24 0.79 2.44 -0.91
C PHE A 24 1.86 3.32 -0.25
N ASN A 25 2.20 4.48 -0.81
CA ASN A 25 3.08 5.44 -0.15
C ASN A 25 2.52 5.93 1.18
N HIS A 26 1.21 6.19 1.25
CA HIS A 26 0.57 6.61 2.49
C HIS A 26 0.52 5.48 3.53
N VAL A 27 0.11 4.27 3.13
CA VAL A 27 -0.09 3.17 4.09
C VAL A 27 1.20 2.43 4.49
N ALA A 28 2.28 2.56 3.71
CA ALA A 28 3.55 1.88 3.93
C ALA A 28 4.09 1.94 5.37
N PRO A 29 4.23 3.11 6.02
CA PRO A 29 4.80 3.16 7.38
C PRO A 29 3.96 2.39 8.41
N TYR A 30 2.63 2.45 8.30
CA TYR A 30 1.72 1.72 9.18
C TYR A 30 1.79 0.21 8.94
N MET A 31 1.86 -0.20 7.67
CA MET A 31 2.03 -1.61 7.29
C MET A 31 3.38 -2.17 7.74
N ASP A 32 4.46 -1.38 7.68
CA ASP A 32 5.78 -1.76 8.18
C ASP A 32 5.78 -1.93 9.71
N PHE A 33 5.09 -1.06 10.44
CA PHE A 33 4.90 -1.22 11.88
C PHE A 33 4.13 -2.50 12.19
N MET A 34 2.98 -2.70 11.55
CA MET A 34 2.15 -3.90 11.72
C MET A 34 2.91 -5.19 11.39
N LYS A 35 3.73 -5.18 10.34
CA LYS A 35 4.60 -6.30 9.97
C LYS A 35 5.62 -6.62 11.06
N LYS A 36 6.26 -5.61 11.65
CA LYS A 36 7.23 -5.80 12.75
C LYS A 36 6.56 -6.40 13.98
N GLU A 37 5.37 -5.94 14.33
CA GLU A 37 4.58 -6.51 15.43
C GLU A 37 4.23 -7.97 15.17
N LEU A 38 3.77 -8.30 13.97
CA LEU A 38 3.44 -9.67 13.58
C LEU A 38 4.67 -10.60 13.67
N LEU A 39 5.83 -10.16 13.16
CA LEU A 39 7.09 -10.92 13.26
C LEU A 39 7.54 -11.12 14.71
N ALA A 40 7.26 -10.16 15.58
CA ALA A 40 7.52 -10.24 17.02
C ALA A 40 6.44 -11.01 17.79
N LYS A 41 5.45 -11.62 17.11
CA LYS A 41 4.29 -12.30 17.70
C LYS A 41 3.48 -11.40 18.64
N ARG A 42 3.41 -10.10 18.35
CA ARG A 42 2.57 -9.11 19.03
C ARG A 42 1.38 -8.70 18.16
N PRO A 43 0.32 -8.12 18.74
CA PRO A 43 -0.83 -7.66 17.97
C PRO A 43 -0.48 -6.52 17.01
N PRO A 44 -0.75 -6.64 15.70
CA PRO A 44 -0.59 -5.53 14.76
C PRO A 44 -1.42 -4.29 15.11
N ALA A 45 -2.53 -4.47 15.84
CA ALA A 45 -3.40 -3.39 16.33
C ALA A 45 -2.68 -2.36 17.23
N ASN A 46 -1.48 -2.68 17.73
CA ASN A 46 -0.63 -1.72 18.43
C ASN A 46 -0.25 -0.50 17.58
N VAL A 47 -0.46 -0.56 16.26
CA VAL A 47 -0.32 0.61 15.37
C VAL A 47 -1.20 1.77 15.82
N MET A 48 -2.38 1.51 16.40
CA MET A 48 -3.28 2.56 16.89
C MET A 48 -2.64 3.39 18.01
N ASN A 49 -1.88 2.75 18.90
CA ASN A 49 -1.16 3.44 19.97
C ASN A 49 0.13 4.13 19.47
N TRP A 50 0.65 3.73 18.31
CA TRP A 50 1.86 4.32 17.71
C TRP A 50 1.58 5.60 16.94
N ILE A 51 0.34 5.73 16.42
CA ILE A 51 -0.11 6.90 15.66
C ILE A 51 -0.72 8.00 16.53
N ASP A 52 -1.07 7.68 17.78
CA ASP A 52 -1.51 8.62 18.81
C ASP A 52 -0.36 9.53 19.29
#